data_AF-A0A536Q076-F1
#
_entry.id   AF-A0A536Q076-F1
#
_cell.length_a   1.000
_cell.length_b   1.000
_cell.length_c   1.000
_cell.angle_alpha   90.00
_cell.angle_beta   90.00
_cell.angle_gamma   90.00
#
_symmetry.space_group_name_H-M   'P 1'
#
loop_
_entity.id
_entity.type
_entity.pdbx_description
1 polymer ?
#
loop_
_entity_poly.entity_id
_entity_poly.type
_entity_poly.pdbx_seq_one_letter_code
_entity_poly.pdbx_strand_id
1 'polypeptide(L)'
;MAIEPSSVDWVAARRASYLLRQTFRYEYPEPIRDLSHRLVVIPPERFGDQRRLWHDVSVGLDGARVESRSDRFGNMIIEVFAPRVADAIEFVAEVSVERQAAQPNRLPDGWLADGYLLEPSALTHADERINRAADDLAQAADWGLPLADRINDWVYQSMTYRYGVTGVRTTAAEALGLGAGVCQDYAHVMLAVCRACALPSRYVSGHLLGQGGTHAWVEVVLPARDGSGEAIAHAFDPTHASRGGLGYVTVAIGGDYSDVAPTSGTYLSGARGRLTATKRVSLLEVG
;
A
#
# COMPACT_ATOMS: atom_id res chain seq x y z
N MET A 1 13.56 20.41 -12.71
CA MET A 1 14.31 20.30 -11.44
C MET A 1 13.32 19.81 -10.40
N ALA A 2 13.59 18.73 -9.68
CA ALA A 2 12.66 18.23 -8.67
C ALA A 2 12.53 19.23 -7.52
N ILE A 3 11.32 19.44 -7.01
CA ILE A 3 11.06 20.31 -5.86
C ILE A 3 11.39 19.52 -4.59
N GLU A 4 12.11 20.15 -3.65
CA GLU A 4 12.40 19.55 -2.35
C GLU A 4 11.11 19.49 -1.51
N PRO A 5 10.63 18.30 -1.09
CA PRO A 5 9.37 18.19 -0.36
C PRO A 5 9.33 18.97 0.96
N SER A 6 10.49 19.16 1.60
CA SER A 6 10.61 19.91 2.86
C SER A 6 10.45 21.42 2.69
N SER A 7 10.54 21.96 1.47
CA SER A 7 10.35 23.39 1.21
C SER A 7 8.90 23.75 0.86
N VAL A 8 7.99 22.78 0.88
CA VAL A 8 6.59 22.96 0.45
C VAL A 8 5.69 23.23 1.64
N ASP A 9 4.86 24.26 1.53
CA ASP A 9 3.71 24.46 2.42
C ASP A 9 2.56 23.52 1.99
N TRP A 10 2.56 22.32 2.56
CA TRP A 10 1.56 21.30 2.29
C TRP A 10 0.14 21.68 2.74
N VAL A 11 0.00 22.66 3.64
CA VAL A 11 -1.30 23.15 4.13
C VAL A 11 -1.95 24.06 3.08
N ALA A 12 -1.14 24.91 2.44
CA ALA A 12 -1.60 25.80 1.38
C ALA A 12 -1.79 25.08 0.04
N ALA A 13 -1.04 24.01 -0.23
CA ALA A 13 -1.11 23.27 -1.48
C ALA A 13 -2.53 22.76 -1.78
N ARG A 14 -2.93 22.89 -3.06
CA ARG A 14 -4.19 22.42 -3.61
C ARG A 14 -3.98 21.37 -4.68
N ARG A 15 -2.82 21.37 -5.33
CA ARG A 15 -2.47 20.37 -6.34
C ARG A 15 -0.99 20.04 -6.25
N ALA A 16 -0.64 18.80 -6.56
CA ALA A 16 0.75 18.41 -6.75
C ALA A 16 0.89 17.31 -7.81
N SER A 17 2.00 17.35 -8.55
CA SER A 17 2.33 16.36 -9.57
C SER A 17 3.64 15.67 -9.24
N TYR A 18 3.71 14.36 -9.48
CA TYR A 18 4.81 13.51 -9.02
C TYR A 18 5.27 12.60 -10.16
N LEU A 19 6.58 12.31 -10.17
CA LEU A 19 7.18 11.27 -10.99
C LEU A 19 7.69 10.15 -10.10
N LEU A 20 7.18 8.96 -10.30
CA LEU A 20 7.59 7.73 -9.65
C LEU A 20 8.48 6.96 -10.62
N ARG A 21 9.64 6.53 -10.14
CA ARG A 21 10.52 5.61 -10.85
C ARG A 21 10.90 4.46 -9.95
N GLN A 22 10.58 3.26 -10.37
CA GLN A 22 10.82 2.03 -9.63
C GLN A 22 11.60 1.06 -10.51
N THR A 23 12.71 0.54 -10.00
CA THR A 23 13.53 -0.47 -10.66
C THR A 23 13.63 -1.68 -9.76
N PHE A 24 13.36 -2.86 -10.30
CA PHE A 24 13.50 -4.14 -9.63
C PHE A 24 14.39 -5.04 -10.47
N ARG A 25 15.58 -5.34 -9.99
CA ARG A 25 16.54 -6.21 -10.66
C ARG A 25 16.68 -7.51 -9.87
N TYR A 26 16.34 -8.61 -10.52
CA TYR A 26 16.56 -9.95 -10.00
C TYR A 26 17.78 -10.54 -10.67
N GLU A 27 18.74 -10.98 -9.87
CA GLU A 27 19.94 -11.68 -10.33
C GLU A 27 19.92 -13.11 -9.80
N TYR A 28 20.22 -14.05 -10.68
CA TYR A 28 20.20 -15.48 -10.40
C TYR A 28 21.61 -16.04 -10.53
N PRO A 29 22.05 -16.89 -9.59
CA PRO A 29 23.38 -17.49 -9.63
C PRO A 29 23.51 -18.60 -10.70
N GLU A 30 22.37 -19.08 -11.22
CA GLU A 30 22.27 -20.03 -12.31
C GLU A 30 21.03 -19.73 -13.17
N PRO A 31 20.96 -20.21 -14.41
CA PRO A 31 19.79 -20.00 -15.26
C PRO A 31 18.51 -20.60 -14.64
N ILE A 32 17.46 -19.78 -14.58
CA ILE A 32 16.15 -20.19 -14.08
C ILE A 32 15.19 -20.51 -15.25
N ARG A 33 14.14 -21.26 -14.96
CA ARG A 33 13.08 -21.61 -15.93
C ARG A 33 11.70 -21.25 -15.42
N ASP A 34 10.76 -21.12 -16.34
CA ASP A 34 9.33 -20.92 -16.07
C ASP A 34 9.07 -19.78 -15.07
N LEU A 35 9.72 -18.64 -15.29
CA LEU A 35 9.48 -17.45 -14.48
C LEU A 35 8.03 -16.99 -14.73
N SER A 36 7.24 -16.96 -13.66
CA SER A 36 5.95 -16.27 -13.60
C SER A 36 6.07 -15.18 -12.57
N HIS A 37 5.98 -13.93 -13.02
CA HIS A 37 6.25 -12.76 -12.21
C HIS A 37 5.06 -11.82 -12.24
N ARG A 38 4.83 -11.14 -11.11
CA ARG A 38 3.72 -10.22 -10.88
C ARG A 38 4.27 -8.91 -10.33
N LEU A 39 3.91 -7.81 -10.98
CA LEU A 39 4.22 -6.45 -10.55
C LEU A 39 2.93 -5.68 -10.23
N VAL A 40 2.95 -4.96 -9.13
CA VAL A 40 1.88 -4.04 -8.69
C VAL A 40 2.51 -2.68 -8.40
N VAL A 41 2.86 -1.98 -9.48
CA VAL A 41 3.73 -0.79 -9.45
C VAL A 41 3.16 0.39 -10.24
N ILE A 42 1.99 0.22 -10.84
CA ILE A 42 1.27 1.28 -11.55
C ILE A 42 -0.05 1.53 -10.82
N PRO A 43 -0.30 2.78 -10.36
CA PRO A 43 -1.57 3.14 -9.76
C PRO A 43 -2.74 2.98 -10.72
N PRO A 44 -3.97 2.76 -10.20
CA PRO A 44 -5.19 2.90 -10.98
C PRO A 44 -5.23 4.25 -11.70
N GLU A 45 -5.99 4.33 -12.81
CA GLU A 45 -6.10 5.58 -13.57
C GLU A 45 -6.65 6.73 -12.71
N ARG A 46 -7.62 6.41 -11.84
CA ARG A 46 -8.18 7.32 -10.85
C ARG A 46 -8.27 6.61 -9.51
N PHE A 47 -7.82 7.28 -8.45
CA PHE A 47 -7.90 6.83 -7.08
C PHE A 47 -8.20 8.02 -6.18
N GLY A 48 -9.48 8.23 -5.85
CA GLY A 48 -9.93 9.42 -5.11
C GLY A 48 -9.45 10.71 -5.77
N ASP A 49 -8.62 11.45 -5.03
CA ASP A 49 -8.02 12.71 -5.47
C ASP A 49 -6.81 12.56 -6.39
N GLN A 50 -6.33 11.34 -6.63
CA GLN A 50 -5.19 11.03 -7.48
C GLN A 50 -5.64 10.60 -8.87
N ARG A 51 -4.96 11.12 -9.89
CA ARG A 51 -5.10 10.71 -11.28
C ARG A 51 -3.72 10.37 -11.87
N ARG A 52 -3.62 9.20 -12.49
CA ARG A 52 -2.46 8.83 -13.30
C ARG A 52 -2.48 9.61 -14.61
N LEU A 53 -1.40 10.31 -14.92
CA LEU A 53 -1.25 11.09 -16.15
C LEU A 53 -0.62 10.26 -17.27
N TRP A 54 0.41 9.50 -16.93
CA TRP A 54 1.13 8.63 -17.85
C TRP A 54 1.86 7.51 -17.09
N HIS A 55 2.14 6.40 -17.76
CA HIS A 55 3.05 5.39 -17.26
C HIS A 55 3.75 4.63 -18.39
N ASP A 56 4.86 4.00 -18.06
CA ASP A 56 5.55 3.00 -18.86
C ASP A 56 6.11 1.90 -17.94
N VAL A 57 6.10 0.66 -18.44
CA VAL A 57 6.78 -0.47 -17.79
C VAL A 57 7.58 -1.22 -18.84
N SER A 58 8.88 -1.33 -18.58
CA SER A 58 9.80 -2.10 -19.41
C SER A 58 10.29 -3.34 -18.68
N VAL A 59 10.48 -4.40 -19.45
CA VAL A 59 11.06 -5.67 -19.01
C VAL A 59 12.37 -5.86 -19.76
N GLY A 60 13.48 -5.88 -19.05
CA GLY A 60 14.83 -6.06 -19.59
C GLY A 60 15.13 -7.50 -19.97
N LEU A 61 14.22 -8.16 -20.67
CA LEU A 61 14.38 -9.52 -21.19
C LEU A 61 13.60 -9.68 -22.50
N ASP A 62 14.34 -9.87 -23.59
CA ASP A 62 13.76 -10.10 -24.90
C ASP A 62 12.93 -11.40 -24.92
N GLY A 63 11.75 -11.33 -25.56
CA GLY A 63 10.84 -12.48 -25.67
C GLY A 63 10.06 -12.81 -24.39
N ALA A 64 10.17 -12.02 -23.33
CA ALA A 64 9.25 -12.12 -22.20
C ALA A 64 7.83 -11.76 -22.64
N ARG A 65 6.84 -12.57 -22.25
CA ARG A 65 5.43 -12.26 -22.46
C ARG A 65 4.95 -11.37 -21.34
N VAL A 66 4.39 -10.22 -21.67
CA VAL A 66 3.86 -9.25 -20.71
C VAL A 66 2.37 -9.09 -20.94
N GLU A 67 1.59 -9.30 -19.88
CA GLU A 67 0.14 -9.14 -19.88
C GLU A 67 -0.26 -8.21 -18.73
N SER A 68 -1.37 -7.50 -18.88
CA SER A 68 -1.91 -6.65 -17.82
C SER A 68 -3.37 -6.97 -17.56
N ARG A 69 -3.77 -6.91 -16.29
CA ARG A 69 -5.16 -7.03 -15.87
C ARG A 69 -5.45 -6.11 -14.68
N SER A 70 -6.74 -5.96 -14.37
CA SER A 70 -7.19 -5.35 -13.12
C SER A 70 -7.61 -6.42 -12.12
N ASP A 71 -7.28 -6.24 -10.85
CA ASP A 71 -7.84 -7.04 -9.76
C ASP A 71 -9.16 -6.46 -9.22
N ARG A 72 -9.73 -7.10 -8.18
CA ARG A 72 -10.98 -6.65 -7.55
C ARG A 72 -10.91 -5.25 -6.94
N PHE A 73 -9.72 -4.77 -6.60
CA PHE A 73 -9.52 -3.44 -6.02
C PHE A 73 -9.26 -2.38 -7.11
N GLY A 74 -9.19 -2.80 -8.37
CA GLY A 74 -8.85 -1.94 -9.50
C GLY A 74 -7.35 -1.72 -9.66
N ASN A 75 -6.48 -2.44 -8.93
CA ASN A 75 -5.04 -2.34 -9.13
C ASN A 75 -4.67 -2.88 -10.50
N MET A 76 -3.70 -2.25 -11.15
CA MET A 76 -3.10 -2.76 -12.38
C MET A 76 -2.04 -3.81 -12.04
N ILE A 77 -2.32 -5.06 -12.42
CA ILE A 77 -1.41 -6.19 -12.25
C ILE A 77 -0.71 -6.43 -13.57
N ILE A 78 0.62 -6.29 -13.58
CA ILE A 78 1.44 -6.68 -14.74
C ILE A 78 1.99 -8.07 -14.48
N GLU A 79 1.67 -8.99 -15.36
CA GLU A 79 2.20 -10.35 -15.35
C GLU A 79 3.27 -10.50 -16.41
N VAL A 80 4.40 -11.06 -16.00
CA VAL A 80 5.53 -11.34 -16.89
C VAL A 80 5.80 -12.83 -16.84
N PHE A 81 5.79 -13.46 -18.01
CA PHE A 81 6.22 -14.83 -18.18
C PHE A 81 7.49 -14.89 -19.01
N ALA A 82 8.48 -15.63 -18.53
CA ALA A 82 9.69 -15.95 -19.29
C ALA A 82 10.03 -17.44 -19.15
N PRO A 83 10.15 -18.19 -20.25
CA PRO A 83 10.47 -19.62 -20.18
C PRO A 83 11.88 -19.88 -19.63
N ARG A 84 12.79 -18.91 -19.79
CA ARG A 84 14.16 -18.99 -19.28
C ARG A 84 14.71 -17.59 -19.02
N VAL A 85 15.43 -17.44 -17.91
CA VAL A 85 16.27 -16.26 -17.64
C VAL A 85 17.69 -16.76 -17.37
N ALA A 86 18.67 -16.25 -18.11
CA ALA A 86 20.05 -16.73 -18.02
C ALA A 86 20.74 -16.28 -16.73
N ASP A 87 20.74 -14.98 -16.46
CA ASP A 87 21.48 -14.40 -15.34
C ASP A 87 20.67 -13.37 -14.56
N ALA A 88 19.94 -12.49 -15.25
CA ALA A 88 19.16 -11.44 -14.60
C ALA A 88 17.93 -11.04 -15.41
N ILE A 89 16.94 -10.48 -14.72
CA ILE A 89 15.81 -9.78 -15.31
C ILE A 89 15.59 -8.48 -14.55
N GLU A 90 15.34 -7.41 -15.30
CA GLU A 90 15.09 -6.09 -14.74
C GLU A 90 13.71 -5.59 -15.14
N PHE A 91 13.01 -4.98 -14.19
CA PHE A 91 11.74 -4.31 -14.42
C PHE A 91 11.93 -2.84 -14.07
N VAL A 92 11.57 -1.94 -15.00
CA VAL A 92 11.56 -0.50 -14.74
C VAL A 92 10.16 0.02 -15.00
N ALA A 93 9.58 0.63 -13.96
CA ALA A 93 8.30 1.33 -14.03
C ALA A 93 8.54 2.82 -13.84
N GLU A 94 8.00 3.63 -14.76
CA GLU A 94 7.93 5.09 -14.63
C GLU A 94 6.46 5.52 -14.68
N VAL A 95 6.04 6.34 -13.74
CA VAL A 95 4.64 6.77 -13.62
C VAL A 95 4.61 8.24 -13.25
N SER A 96 3.80 9.03 -13.95
CA SER A 96 3.43 10.38 -13.52
C SER A 96 2.00 10.42 -13.01
N VAL A 97 1.80 11.07 -11.87
CA VAL A 97 0.48 11.24 -11.25
C VAL A 97 0.29 12.69 -10.83
N GLU A 98 -0.97 13.12 -10.80
CA GLU A 98 -1.41 14.39 -10.22
C GLU A 98 -2.36 14.07 -9.07
N ARG A 99 -2.29 14.86 -7.99
CA ARG A 99 -3.23 14.83 -6.88
C ARG A 99 -3.84 16.20 -6.64
N GLN A 100 -5.11 16.24 -6.28
CA GLN A 100 -5.88 17.47 -6.02
C GLN A 100 -6.47 17.45 -4.62
N ALA A 101 -6.01 18.30 -3.71
CA ALA A 101 -6.52 18.36 -2.35
C ALA A 101 -8.05 18.57 -2.33
N ALA A 102 -8.69 18.04 -1.28
CA ALA A 102 -10.11 18.22 -0.96
C ALA A 102 -11.13 17.42 -1.79
N GLN A 103 -10.71 16.50 -2.66
CA GLN A 103 -11.64 15.50 -3.22
C GLN A 103 -11.70 14.26 -2.31
N PRO A 104 -12.88 13.90 -1.74
CA PRO A 104 -13.01 12.68 -0.97
C PRO A 104 -12.78 11.46 -1.88
N ASN A 105 -12.12 10.42 -1.34
CA ASN A 105 -11.98 9.14 -2.03
C ASN A 105 -13.31 8.37 -2.00
N ARG A 106 -14.26 8.80 -2.84
CA ARG A 106 -15.57 8.17 -3.00
C ARG A 106 -15.42 6.83 -3.71
N LEU A 107 -16.09 5.84 -3.16
CA LEU A 107 -16.17 4.50 -3.69
C LEU A 107 -17.61 4.24 -4.15
N PRO A 108 -17.80 3.66 -5.35
CA PRO A 108 -19.13 3.28 -5.82
C PRO A 108 -19.88 2.39 -4.83
N ASP A 109 -21.20 2.33 -4.98
CA ASP A 109 -22.03 1.38 -4.24
C ASP A 109 -21.51 -0.07 -4.42
N GLY A 110 -21.68 -0.89 -3.38
CA GLY A 110 -21.23 -2.28 -3.33
C GLY A 110 -19.90 -2.54 -2.63
N TRP A 111 -19.06 -1.52 -2.41
CA TRP A 111 -17.76 -1.69 -1.73
C TRP A 111 -17.85 -2.21 -0.29
N LEU A 112 -19.01 -2.06 0.34
CA LEU A 112 -19.30 -2.54 1.70
C LEU A 112 -20.27 -3.73 1.71
N ALA A 113 -20.73 -4.20 0.55
CA ALA A 113 -21.87 -5.12 0.47
C ALA A 113 -21.52 -6.57 0.80
N ASP A 114 -20.31 -7.03 0.51
CA ASP A 114 -19.87 -8.42 0.69
C ASP A 114 -19.18 -8.67 2.05
N GLY A 115 -18.97 -7.63 2.85
CA GLY A 115 -18.27 -7.73 4.13
C GLY A 115 -16.77 -8.00 4.02
N TYR A 116 -16.20 -8.12 2.82
CA TYR A 116 -14.81 -8.52 2.63
C TYR A 116 -13.82 -7.60 3.36
N LEU A 117 -14.09 -6.30 3.43
CA LEU A 117 -13.23 -5.33 4.13
C LEU A 117 -13.22 -5.49 5.66
N LEU A 118 -14.11 -6.32 6.21
CA LEU A 118 -14.17 -6.71 7.61
C LEU A 118 -13.46 -8.04 7.86
N GLU A 119 -13.18 -8.83 6.82
CA GLU A 119 -12.63 -10.17 6.98
C GLU A 119 -11.13 -10.12 7.30
N PRO A 120 -10.68 -10.76 8.40
CA PRO A 120 -9.27 -10.88 8.70
C PRO A 120 -8.60 -11.84 7.72
N SER A 121 -7.40 -11.48 7.29
CA SER A 121 -6.48 -12.34 6.55
C SER A 121 -5.49 -13.02 7.50
N ALA A 122 -4.64 -13.91 6.97
CA ALA A 122 -3.56 -14.51 7.76
C ALA A 122 -2.60 -13.46 8.36
N LEU A 123 -2.38 -12.33 7.69
CA LEU A 123 -1.51 -11.25 8.17
C LEU A 123 -2.19 -10.31 9.16
N THR A 124 -3.53 -10.32 9.24
CA THR A 124 -4.33 -9.36 10.00
C THR A 124 -5.27 -10.04 11.00
N HIS A 125 -5.06 -11.33 11.27
CA HIS A 125 -5.83 -12.06 12.27
C HIS A 125 -5.59 -11.48 13.68
N ALA A 126 -6.68 -11.18 14.38
CA ALA A 126 -6.65 -10.67 15.75
C ALA A 126 -6.44 -11.80 16.76
N ASP A 127 -5.45 -11.65 17.64
CA ASP A 127 -5.29 -12.50 18.82
C ASP A 127 -6.02 -11.90 20.03
N GLU A 128 -5.90 -12.52 21.21
CA GLU A 128 -6.52 -12.02 22.45
C GLU A 128 -6.01 -10.63 22.87
N ARG A 129 -4.81 -10.23 22.46
CA ARG A 129 -4.27 -8.90 22.77
C ARG A 129 -4.94 -7.84 21.90
N ILE A 130 -5.06 -8.13 20.59
CA ILE A 130 -5.74 -7.24 19.64
C ILE A 130 -7.23 -7.12 20.00
N ASN A 131 -7.90 -8.23 20.32
CA ASN A 131 -9.33 -8.20 20.67
C ASN A 131 -9.59 -7.37 21.93
N ARG A 132 -8.76 -7.50 22.98
CA ARG A 132 -8.88 -6.66 24.19
C ARG A 132 -8.67 -5.18 23.90
N ALA A 133 -7.65 -4.86 23.10
CA ALA A 133 -7.42 -3.47 22.69
C ALA A 133 -8.60 -2.91 21.88
N ALA A 134 -9.18 -3.71 20.98
CA ALA A 134 -10.37 -3.34 20.22
C ALA A 134 -11.57 -3.05 21.13
N ASP A 135 -11.84 -3.92 22.11
CA ASP A 135 -12.92 -3.73 23.09
C ASP A 135 -12.75 -2.43 23.90
N ASP A 136 -11.54 -2.18 24.42
CA ASP A 136 -11.24 -0.97 25.20
C ASP A 136 -11.39 0.30 24.35
N LEU A 137 -10.91 0.28 23.11
CA LEU A 137 -11.00 1.41 22.19
C LEU A 137 -12.45 1.69 21.78
N ALA A 138 -13.23 0.64 21.51
CA ALA A 138 -14.64 0.74 21.13
C ALA A 138 -15.53 1.25 22.27
N GLN A 139 -15.21 0.94 23.53
CA GLN A 139 -15.91 1.51 24.69
C GLN A 139 -15.62 3.01 24.86
N ALA A 140 -14.46 3.46 24.40
CA ALA A 140 -13.98 4.80 24.70
C ALA A 140 -14.29 5.82 23.59
N ALA A 141 -14.82 5.41 22.42
CA ALA A 141 -15.23 6.31 21.35
C ALA A 141 -16.33 5.76 20.44
N ASP A 142 -17.07 6.68 19.83
CA ASP A 142 -18.12 6.36 18.86
C ASP A 142 -17.55 5.70 17.59
N TRP A 143 -18.29 4.72 17.08
CA TRP A 143 -17.96 4.03 15.84
C TRP A 143 -17.86 5.00 14.65
N GLY A 144 -16.88 4.77 13.78
CA GLY A 144 -16.59 5.57 12.60
C GLY A 144 -15.24 6.29 12.71
N LEU A 145 -15.20 7.55 12.26
CA LEU A 145 -13.96 8.34 12.28
C LEU A 145 -13.35 8.54 13.69
N PRO A 146 -14.12 8.84 14.75
CA PRO A 146 -13.54 9.02 16.08
C PRO A 146 -12.83 7.76 16.61
N LEU A 147 -13.42 6.58 16.38
CA LEU A 147 -12.79 5.31 16.71
C LEU A 147 -11.56 5.03 15.83
N ALA A 148 -11.63 5.32 14.53
CA ALA A 148 -10.49 5.14 13.62
C ALA A 148 -9.29 6.03 13.99
N ASP A 149 -9.51 7.29 14.38
CA ASP A 149 -8.45 8.18 14.90
C ASP A 149 -7.78 7.58 16.14
N ARG A 150 -8.58 7.09 17.09
CA ARG A 150 -8.06 6.49 18.32
C ARG A 150 -7.30 5.20 18.08
N ILE A 151 -7.76 4.37 17.16
CA ILE A 151 -7.03 3.17 16.74
C ILE A 151 -5.68 3.57 16.14
N ASN A 152 -5.67 4.55 15.24
CA ASN A 152 -4.45 5.06 14.61
C ASN A 152 -3.42 5.54 15.65
N ASP A 153 -3.86 6.35 16.61
CA ASP A 153 -3.01 6.87 17.69
C ASP A 153 -2.54 5.75 18.62
N TRP A 154 -3.40 4.79 18.95
CA TRP A 154 -3.06 3.66 19.78
C TRP A 154 -1.99 2.76 19.13
N VAL A 155 -2.10 2.47 17.83
CA VAL A 155 -1.10 1.70 17.11
C VAL A 155 0.24 2.45 17.07
N TYR A 156 0.21 3.76 16.80
CA TYR A 156 1.41 4.61 16.84
C TYR A 156 2.13 4.52 18.19
N GLN A 157 1.38 4.58 19.29
CA GLN A 157 1.93 4.53 20.66
C GLN A 157 2.37 3.11 21.09
N SER A 158 1.78 2.06 20.51
CA SER A 158 2.03 0.67 20.88
C SER A 158 3.24 0.06 20.19
N MET A 159 3.82 0.74 19.20
CA MET A 159 4.85 0.21 18.31
C MET A 159 6.04 1.16 18.22
N THR A 160 7.25 0.60 18.10
CA THR A 160 8.48 1.35 17.80
C THR A 160 9.00 1.02 16.40
N TYR A 161 9.27 2.04 15.59
CA TYR A 161 9.76 1.83 14.23
C TYR A 161 11.17 1.23 14.23
N ARG A 162 11.35 0.05 13.63
CA ARG A 162 12.63 -0.66 13.61
C ARG A 162 12.77 -1.57 12.39
N TYR A 163 13.82 -1.34 11.60
CA TYR A 163 14.17 -2.21 10.47
C TYR A 163 14.77 -3.54 10.93
N GLY A 164 14.52 -4.61 10.16
CA GLY A 164 15.21 -5.90 10.30
C GLY A 164 14.73 -6.81 11.42
N VAL A 165 13.67 -6.43 12.15
CA VAL A 165 13.07 -7.27 13.21
C VAL A 165 11.83 -8.04 12.76
N THR A 166 11.29 -7.69 11.59
CA THR A 166 10.11 -8.33 10.96
C THR A 166 10.41 -8.66 9.50
N GLY A 167 9.50 -9.39 8.86
CA GLY A 167 9.54 -9.70 7.42
C GLY A 167 8.16 -9.67 6.79
N VAL A 168 8.09 -9.92 5.48
CA VAL A 168 6.84 -9.82 4.70
C VAL A 168 5.71 -10.79 5.11
N ARG A 169 6.01 -11.77 5.98
CA ARG A 169 5.04 -12.73 6.52
C ARG A 169 4.71 -12.50 8.00
N THR A 170 5.32 -11.49 8.63
CA THR A 170 5.03 -11.15 10.03
C THR A 170 3.56 -10.72 10.13
N THR A 171 2.84 -11.34 11.06
CA THR A 171 1.42 -11.05 11.30
C THR A 171 1.24 -9.85 12.23
N ALA A 172 0.05 -9.26 12.22
CA ALA A 172 -0.35 -8.21 13.17
C ALA A 172 -0.11 -8.61 14.63
N ALA A 173 -0.49 -9.84 15.01
CA ALA A 173 -0.31 -10.35 16.36
C ALA A 173 1.17 -10.48 16.75
N GLU A 174 2.02 -10.98 15.86
CA GLU A 174 3.47 -11.06 16.09
C GLU A 174 4.11 -9.68 16.21
N ALA A 175 3.77 -8.75 15.31
CA ALA A 175 4.28 -7.39 15.31
C ALA A 175 3.91 -6.65 16.61
N LEU A 176 2.63 -6.67 17.00
CA LEU A 176 2.17 -6.12 18.26
C LEU A 176 2.78 -6.87 19.47
N GLY A 177 2.99 -8.18 19.31
CA GLY A 177 3.77 -9.04 20.18
C GLY A 177 5.12 -8.45 20.56
N LEU A 178 5.87 -8.09 19.52
CA LEU A 178 7.21 -7.50 19.59
C LEU A 178 7.20 -6.02 20.00
N GLY A 179 6.11 -5.30 19.75
CA GLY A 179 6.02 -3.85 19.95
C GLY A 179 6.94 -3.06 19.02
N ALA A 180 7.37 -3.65 17.90
CA ALA A 180 8.27 -3.02 16.95
C ALA A 180 8.13 -3.60 15.55
N GLY A 181 8.38 -2.77 14.53
CA GLY A 181 8.29 -3.18 13.13
C GLY A 181 8.47 -1.98 12.19
N VAL A 182 8.12 -2.17 10.92
CA VAL A 182 8.12 -1.12 9.88
C VAL A 182 6.68 -0.78 9.49
N CYS A 183 6.48 0.20 8.58
CA CYS A 183 5.15 0.68 8.20
C CYS A 183 4.16 -0.42 7.77
N GLN A 184 4.65 -1.51 7.16
CA GLN A 184 3.83 -2.69 6.86
C GLN A 184 3.19 -3.29 8.12
N ASP A 185 3.98 -3.47 9.18
CA ASP A 185 3.55 -4.06 10.44
C ASP A 185 2.54 -3.15 11.15
N TYR A 186 2.80 -1.84 11.18
CA TYR A 186 1.86 -0.85 11.72
C TYR A 186 0.51 -0.89 10.98
N ALA A 187 0.54 -0.95 9.65
CA ALA A 187 -0.68 -1.06 8.85
C ALA A 187 -1.43 -2.38 9.12
N HIS A 188 -0.74 -3.51 9.26
CA HIS A 188 -1.38 -4.79 9.60
C HIS A 188 -2.01 -4.79 10.99
N VAL A 189 -1.32 -4.23 12.00
CA VAL A 189 -1.87 -4.06 13.35
C VAL A 189 -3.13 -3.18 13.32
N MET A 190 -3.08 -2.04 12.62
CA MET A 190 -4.24 -1.16 12.49
C MET A 190 -5.41 -1.86 11.78
N LEU A 191 -5.17 -2.61 10.70
CA LEU A 191 -6.21 -3.39 10.03
C LEU A 191 -6.86 -4.42 10.96
N ALA A 192 -6.06 -5.14 11.74
CA ALA A 192 -6.55 -6.15 12.67
C ALA A 192 -7.47 -5.52 13.74
N VAL A 193 -7.07 -4.39 14.33
CA VAL A 193 -7.88 -3.67 15.33
C VAL A 193 -9.14 -3.08 14.69
N CYS A 194 -9.04 -2.43 13.52
CA CYS A 194 -10.20 -1.91 12.82
C CYS A 194 -11.22 -3.01 12.53
N ARG A 195 -10.79 -4.16 12.01
CA ARG A 195 -11.68 -5.30 11.71
C ARG A 195 -12.31 -5.90 12.96
N ALA A 196 -11.56 -6.01 14.06
CA ALA A 196 -12.10 -6.42 15.36
C ALA A 196 -13.18 -5.44 15.89
N CYS A 197 -13.04 -4.14 15.61
CA CYS A 197 -14.06 -3.11 15.91
C CYS A 197 -15.18 -3.01 14.86
N ALA A 198 -15.28 -3.95 13.91
CA ALA A 198 -16.18 -3.90 12.77
C ALA A 198 -16.09 -2.59 11.95
N LEU A 199 -14.88 -2.03 11.79
CA LEU A 199 -14.56 -0.94 10.88
C LEU A 199 -14.00 -1.51 9.56
N PRO A 200 -14.74 -1.40 8.44
CA PRO A 200 -14.25 -1.86 7.14
C PRO A 200 -12.96 -1.13 6.78
N SER A 201 -11.91 -1.87 6.46
CA SER A 201 -10.60 -1.28 6.22
C SER A 201 -9.76 -2.06 5.20
N ARG A 202 -8.90 -1.32 4.49
CA ARG A 202 -8.01 -1.85 3.46
C ARG A 202 -6.60 -1.29 3.60
N TYR A 203 -5.64 -2.12 3.23
CA TYR A 203 -4.22 -1.80 3.15
C TYR A 203 -3.96 -0.88 1.95
N VAL A 204 -3.07 0.09 2.10
CA VAL A 204 -2.57 0.92 1.00
C VAL A 204 -1.05 0.83 0.91
N SER A 205 -0.55 0.53 -0.29
CA SER A 205 0.86 0.56 -0.66
C SER A 205 1.13 1.76 -1.55
N GLY A 206 2.19 2.49 -1.26
CA GLY A 206 2.56 3.66 -2.03
C GLY A 206 3.87 4.27 -1.60
N HIS A 207 3.94 5.59 -1.63
CA HIS A 207 5.13 6.35 -1.27
C HIS A 207 4.77 7.53 -0.38
N LEU A 208 5.65 7.83 0.57
CA LEU A 208 5.65 9.06 1.35
C LEU A 208 6.88 9.87 0.96
N LEU A 209 6.67 11.10 0.50
CA LEU A 209 7.75 12.00 0.11
C LEU A 209 8.76 12.19 1.26
N GLY A 210 10.05 12.17 0.93
CA GLY A 210 11.14 12.41 1.88
C GLY A 210 11.61 11.20 2.69
N GLN A 211 10.91 10.06 2.68
CA GLN A 211 11.36 8.86 3.44
C GLN A 211 12.25 7.90 2.65
N GLY A 212 12.16 7.91 1.32
CA GLY A 212 12.82 6.92 0.46
C GLY A 212 12.14 5.54 0.54
N GLY A 213 12.08 4.81 -0.57
CA GLY A 213 11.41 3.51 -0.61
C GLY A 213 9.88 3.58 -0.69
N THR A 214 9.21 2.45 -0.42
CA THR A 214 7.73 2.36 -0.32
C THR A 214 7.27 2.65 1.10
N HIS A 215 6.07 3.17 1.22
CA HIS A 215 5.36 3.35 2.48
C HIS A 215 4.04 2.58 2.47
N ALA A 216 3.50 2.33 3.65
CA ALA A 216 2.25 1.62 3.85
C ALA A 216 1.39 2.32 4.89
N TRP A 217 0.09 2.36 4.64
CA TRP A 217 -0.91 2.95 5.52
C TRP A 217 -2.26 2.24 5.34
N VAL A 218 -3.28 2.72 6.03
CA VAL A 218 -4.62 2.11 6.04
C VAL A 218 -5.66 3.10 5.54
N GLU A 219 -6.65 2.60 4.81
CA GLU A 219 -7.90 3.32 4.58
C GLU A 219 -9.05 2.66 5.34
N VAL A 220 -9.76 3.45 6.13
CA VAL A 220 -11.04 3.04 6.74
C VAL A 220 -12.17 3.50 5.83
N VAL A 221 -13.04 2.58 5.45
CA VAL A 221 -14.11 2.78 4.47
C VAL A 221 -15.44 2.91 5.19
N LEU A 222 -16.06 4.08 5.12
CA LEU A 222 -17.29 4.41 5.82
C LEU A 222 -18.40 4.80 4.82
N PRO A 223 -19.69 4.48 5.08
CA PRO A 223 -20.78 4.90 4.22
C PRO A 223 -20.84 6.42 4.05
N ALA A 224 -21.06 6.90 2.81
CA ALA A 224 -21.36 8.30 2.53
C ALA A 224 -22.74 8.63 3.12
N ARG A 225 -22.78 9.54 4.10
CA ARG A 225 -24.01 9.93 4.82
C ARG A 225 -24.88 10.93 4.02
N ASP A 226 -24.95 10.75 2.71
CA ASP A 226 -25.66 11.63 1.77
C ASP A 226 -26.78 10.92 0.98
N GLY A 227 -27.03 9.63 1.28
CA GLY A 227 -28.09 8.84 0.65
C GLY A 227 -27.73 8.26 -0.72
N SER A 228 -26.50 8.44 -1.20
CA SER A 228 -26.04 7.88 -2.48
C SER A 228 -25.82 6.36 -2.48
N GLY A 229 -25.67 5.75 -1.30
CA GLY A 229 -25.21 4.36 -1.16
C GLY A 229 -23.70 4.19 -1.35
N GLU A 230 -22.98 5.24 -1.72
CA GLU A 230 -21.52 5.23 -1.85
C GLU A 230 -20.83 5.11 -0.49
N ALA A 231 -19.53 4.84 -0.52
CA ALA A 231 -18.66 4.92 0.65
C ALA A 231 -17.54 5.94 0.44
N ILE A 232 -16.89 6.35 1.51
CA ILE A 232 -15.71 7.22 1.50
C ILE A 232 -14.57 6.47 2.19
N ALA A 233 -13.45 6.34 1.49
CA ALA A 233 -12.21 5.84 2.06
C ALA A 233 -11.42 6.98 2.72
N HIS A 234 -11.09 6.81 3.99
CA HIS A 234 -10.36 7.78 4.80
C HIS A 234 -8.98 7.23 5.13
N ALA A 235 -7.92 7.94 4.72
CA ALA A 235 -6.54 7.53 4.95
C ALA A 235 -6.06 7.81 6.38
N PHE A 236 -5.38 6.83 6.96
CA PHE A 236 -4.74 6.85 8.27
C PHE A 236 -3.37 6.23 8.18
N ASP A 237 -2.35 6.93 8.66
CA ASP A 237 -1.00 6.44 8.77
C ASP A 237 -0.61 6.20 10.23
N PRO A 238 -0.69 4.94 10.69
CA PRO A 238 -0.35 4.58 12.07
C PRO A 238 1.14 4.70 12.37
N THR A 239 2.00 4.80 11.35
CA THR A 239 3.44 5.03 11.54
C THR A 239 3.73 6.45 12.03
N HIS A 240 2.86 7.41 11.69
CA HIS A 240 3.06 8.84 11.94
C HIS A 240 1.93 9.50 12.73
N ALA A 241 0.95 8.73 13.22
CA ALA A 241 -0.27 9.26 13.85
C ALA A 241 -0.92 10.38 13.02
N SER A 242 -1.08 10.16 11.71
CA SER A 242 -1.51 11.22 10.78
C SER A 242 -2.58 10.77 9.78
N ARG A 243 -3.26 11.74 9.16
CA ARG A 243 -4.27 11.51 8.12
C ARG A 243 -3.74 11.91 6.74
N GLY A 244 -3.00 11.02 6.08
CA GLY A 244 -2.60 11.14 4.66
C GLY A 244 -2.24 12.55 4.18
N GLY A 245 -2.67 12.92 2.98
CA GLY A 245 -2.46 14.24 2.38
C GLY A 245 -1.49 14.22 1.19
N LEU A 246 -1.19 15.38 0.59
CA LEU A 246 -0.40 15.50 -0.65
C LEU A 246 1.07 15.03 -0.52
N GLY A 247 1.55 14.70 0.69
CA GLY A 247 2.84 14.00 0.85
C GLY A 247 2.83 12.55 0.39
N TYR A 248 1.63 11.95 0.24
CA TYR A 248 1.43 10.55 -0.06
C TYR A 248 1.10 10.32 -1.53
N VAL A 249 1.62 9.25 -2.12
CA VAL A 249 1.27 8.81 -3.47
C VAL A 249 0.85 7.36 -3.42
N THR A 250 -0.42 7.10 -3.72
CA THR A 250 -0.97 5.74 -3.72
C THR A 250 -0.50 4.98 -4.95
N VAL A 251 -0.08 3.73 -4.78
CA VAL A 251 0.25 2.82 -5.90
C VAL A 251 -0.77 1.68 -5.97
N ALA A 252 -1.15 1.08 -4.85
CA ALA A 252 -2.09 -0.03 -4.84
C ALA A 252 -2.82 -0.16 -3.50
N ILE A 253 -3.97 -0.83 -3.52
CA ILE A 253 -4.79 -1.10 -2.33
C ILE A 253 -5.18 -2.58 -2.24
N GLY A 254 -5.31 -3.11 -1.04
CA GLY A 254 -5.57 -4.54 -0.85
C GLY A 254 -6.19 -4.87 0.50
N GLY A 255 -6.55 -6.13 0.73
CA GLY A 255 -6.95 -6.62 2.04
C GLY A 255 -5.78 -6.64 3.02
N ASP A 256 -4.59 -6.98 2.51
CA ASP A 256 -3.31 -6.88 3.21
C ASP A 256 -2.14 -6.68 2.23
N TYR A 257 -0.90 -6.92 2.68
CA TYR A 257 0.31 -6.75 1.87
C TYR A 257 0.38 -7.72 0.67
N SER A 258 -0.17 -8.92 0.79
CA SER A 258 -0.11 -9.97 -0.24
C SER A 258 -0.79 -9.53 -1.55
N ASP A 259 -1.87 -8.76 -1.43
CA ASP A 259 -2.60 -8.18 -2.56
C ASP A 259 -1.81 -7.08 -3.27
N VAL A 260 -0.84 -6.43 -2.60
CA VAL A 260 -0.19 -5.21 -3.11
C VAL A 260 1.33 -5.26 -3.11
N ALA A 261 1.91 -6.45 -2.88
CA ALA A 261 3.34 -6.67 -2.94
C ALA A 261 3.88 -6.12 -4.28
N PRO A 262 4.79 -5.12 -4.28
CA PRO A 262 5.19 -4.45 -5.51
C PRO A 262 5.77 -5.39 -6.56
N THR A 263 6.41 -6.46 -6.08
CA THR A 263 7.01 -7.48 -6.92
C THR A 263 6.90 -8.83 -6.21
N SER A 264 6.41 -9.84 -6.93
CA SER A 264 6.26 -11.22 -6.43
C SER A 264 6.33 -12.17 -7.62
N GLY A 265 6.69 -13.43 -7.40
CA GLY A 265 6.79 -14.38 -8.49
C GLY A 265 7.35 -15.72 -8.06
N THR A 266 7.33 -16.65 -9.01
CA THR A 266 7.84 -18.01 -8.85
C THR A 266 8.66 -18.39 -10.08
N TYR A 267 9.66 -19.24 -9.88
CA TYR A 267 10.48 -19.81 -10.94
C TYR A 267 11.04 -21.16 -10.50
N LEU A 268 11.57 -21.93 -11.45
CA LEU A 268 12.23 -23.21 -11.21
C LEU A 268 13.76 -23.04 -11.23
N SER A 269 14.42 -23.34 -10.10
CA SER A 269 15.88 -23.46 -9.96
C SER A 269 16.22 -24.05 -8.58
N GLY A 270 17.44 -24.60 -8.45
CA GLY A 270 17.97 -25.07 -7.17
C GLY A 270 18.48 -23.92 -6.27
N ALA A 271 18.58 -22.71 -6.81
CA ALA A 271 19.16 -21.56 -6.14
C ALA A 271 18.17 -20.38 -6.02
N ARG A 272 18.42 -19.54 -5.01
CA ARG A 272 17.64 -18.32 -4.77
C ARG A 272 18.25 -17.14 -5.51
N GLY A 273 17.42 -16.39 -6.20
CA GLY A 273 17.79 -15.10 -6.77
C GLY A 273 17.93 -14.03 -5.70
N ARG A 274 18.62 -12.95 -6.05
CA ARG A 274 18.80 -11.76 -5.24
C ARG A 274 18.06 -10.60 -5.88
N LEU A 275 17.19 -9.94 -5.11
CA LEU A 275 16.51 -8.72 -5.52
C LEU A 275 17.32 -7.49 -5.10
N THR A 276 17.56 -6.59 -6.05
CA THR A 276 17.94 -5.20 -5.79
C THR A 276 16.79 -4.30 -6.26
N ALA A 277 16.31 -3.41 -5.39
CA ALA A 277 15.21 -2.52 -5.71
C ALA A 277 15.57 -1.05 -5.44
N THR A 278 15.29 -0.18 -6.40
CA THR A 278 15.44 1.26 -6.27
C THR A 278 14.09 1.90 -6.51
N LYS A 279 13.68 2.82 -5.63
CA LYS A 279 12.40 3.51 -5.73
C LYS A 279 12.62 4.99 -5.45
N ARG A 280 12.14 5.84 -6.34
CA ARG A 280 12.25 7.30 -6.23
C ARG A 280 10.90 7.92 -6.56
N VAL A 281 10.50 8.87 -5.73
CA VAL A 281 9.39 9.77 -6.04
C VAL A 281 9.92 11.18 -6.03
N SER A 282 9.70 11.88 -7.14
CA SER A 282 10.10 13.27 -7.34
C SER A 282 8.86 14.13 -7.42
N LEU A 283 8.85 15.23 -6.68
CA LEU A 283 7.82 16.26 -6.80
C LEU A 283 8.15 17.17 -8.00
N LEU A 284 7.22 17.26 -8.94
CA LEU A 284 7.39 18.01 -10.20
C LEU A 284 6.79 19.41 -10.12
N GLU A 285 5.58 19.51 -9.59
CA GLU A 285 4.81 20.75 -9.49
C GLU A 285 4.01 20.76 -8.18
N VAL A 286 3.81 21.95 -7.62
CA VAL A 286 2.86 22.22 -6.52
C VAL A 286 2.14 23.52 -6.85
N GLY A 287 0.82 23.55 -6.66
CA GLY A 287 -0.04 24.72 -6.83
C GLY A 287 -1.12 24.79 -5.78
#